data_AF-A0A2E1VYV3-F1
#
_entry.id   AF-A0A2E1VYV3-F1
#
_cell.length_a   1.000
_cell.length_b   1.000
_cell.length_c   1.000
_cell.angle_alpha   90.00
_cell.angle_beta   90.00
_cell.angle_gamma   90.00
#
_symmetry.space_group_name_H-M   'P 1'
#
loop_
_entity.id
_entity.type
_entity.pdbx_description
1 polymer ?
#
loop_
_entity_poly.entity_id
_entity_poly.type
_entity_poly.pdbx_seq_one_letter_code
_entity_poly.pdbx_strand_id
1 'polypeptide(L)'
;MSEAQKGMKKEVRRALLQRPEWVEPGVLLQDQALVLPGGRKIRLHGVDVLGRPCPVGVFKELDAEAYDWMLAVLCAFRDGLLGGDPVYARGREPRLFVIAPWYRPEDLARLALLDEAAPVRALRVRRRAGAWATELIHPRADFPDEFERWVDAAPTGAEGFLSRLRAACLRGVHRCDFQGEPWPLLISGPGGPLAAIHREGERLLYLAVHEPGQPPELVDLRSESGQDAAIDHVLRSRIGADLVAS
;
A
#
# COMPACT_ATOMS: atom_id res chain seq x y z
N MET A 1 -10.11 -25.42 10.08
CA MET A 1 -8.82 -24.85 9.60
C MET A 1 -7.70 -25.84 9.90
N SER A 2 -6.92 -26.26 8.89
CA SER A 2 -5.75 -27.13 9.09
C SER A 2 -4.57 -26.37 9.71
N GLU A 3 -3.64 -27.07 10.37
CA GLU A 3 -2.49 -26.45 11.03
C GLU A 3 -1.56 -25.70 10.06
N ALA A 4 -1.37 -26.24 8.85
CA ALA A 4 -0.60 -25.59 7.79
C ALA A 4 -1.15 -24.20 7.42
N GLN A 5 -2.48 -24.03 7.45
CA GLN A 5 -3.14 -22.75 7.13
C GLN A 5 -2.96 -21.71 8.23
N LYS A 6 -2.93 -22.13 9.50
CA LYS A 6 -2.62 -21.26 10.63
C LYS A 6 -1.15 -20.82 10.58
N GLY A 7 -0.25 -21.71 10.13
CA GLY A 7 1.17 -21.43 9.90
C GLY A 7 1.38 -20.28 8.91
N MET A 8 0.81 -20.38 7.70
CA MET A 8 0.96 -19.35 6.66
C MET A 8 0.50 -17.96 7.13
N LYS A 9 -0.72 -17.85 7.70
CA LYS A 9 -1.24 -16.55 8.17
C LYS A 9 -0.34 -15.93 9.25
N LYS A 10 0.26 -16.75 10.12
CA LYS A 10 1.15 -16.27 11.18
C LYS A 10 2.49 -15.81 10.62
N GLU A 11 3.06 -16.56 9.68
CA GLU A 11 4.32 -16.21 9.01
C GLU A 11 4.20 -14.93 8.19
N VAL A 12 3.15 -14.81 7.37
CA VAL A 12 2.92 -13.61 6.55
C VAL A 12 2.76 -12.38 7.44
N ARG A 13 1.95 -12.45 8.52
CA ARG A 13 1.83 -11.33 9.46
C ARG A 13 3.18 -10.93 10.08
N ARG A 14 3.98 -11.91 10.51
CA ARG A 14 5.31 -11.65 11.06
C ARG A 14 6.21 -10.96 10.04
N ALA A 15 6.19 -11.42 8.80
CA ALA A 15 7.00 -10.84 7.74
C ALA A 15 6.56 -9.39 7.43
N LEU A 16 5.25 -9.11 7.42
CA LEU A 16 4.73 -7.76 7.21
C LEU A 16 5.04 -6.81 8.38
N LEU A 17 5.06 -7.29 9.62
CA LEU A 17 5.49 -6.48 10.77
C LEU A 17 6.98 -6.10 10.69
N GLN A 18 7.80 -6.99 10.12
CA GLN A 18 9.22 -6.72 9.90
C GLN A 18 9.46 -5.83 8.68
N ARG A 19 8.54 -5.86 7.71
CA ARG A 19 8.65 -5.18 6.41
C ARG A 19 7.30 -4.57 6.00
N PRO A 20 6.82 -3.53 6.70
CA PRO A 20 5.51 -2.93 6.41
C PRO A 20 5.47 -2.23 5.06
N GLU A 21 6.62 -1.85 4.49
CA GLU A 21 6.75 -1.26 3.16
C GLU A 21 6.25 -2.17 2.04
N TRP A 22 6.15 -3.48 2.28
CA TRP A 22 5.53 -4.43 1.37
C TRP A 22 4.02 -4.21 1.21
N VAL A 23 3.37 -3.63 2.20
CA VAL A 23 1.96 -3.23 2.08
C VAL A 23 1.89 -1.94 1.27
N GLU A 24 2.59 -0.92 1.76
CA GLU A 24 2.74 0.37 1.13
C GLU A 24 3.84 1.15 1.88
N PRO A 25 4.76 1.83 1.18
CA PRO A 25 5.72 2.74 1.79
C PRO A 25 5.04 3.82 2.63
N GLY A 26 5.45 3.99 3.89
CA GLY A 26 4.85 4.95 4.82
C GLY A 26 3.70 4.42 5.68
N VAL A 27 3.29 3.15 5.50
CA VAL A 27 2.41 2.47 6.45
C VAL A 27 3.24 1.92 7.62
N LEU A 28 2.77 2.17 8.83
CA LEU A 28 3.34 1.62 10.07
C LEU A 28 2.37 0.58 10.63
N LEU A 29 2.83 -0.67 10.80
CA LEU A 29 2.01 -1.80 11.26
C LEU A 29 2.31 -2.18 12.70
N GLN A 30 1.28 -2.68 13.40
CA GLN A 30 1.33 -3.19 14.76
C GLN A 30 0.45 -4.44 14.92
N ASP A 31 0.77 -5.26 15.92
CA ASP A 31 0.13 -6.57 16.15
C ASP A 31 -0.81 -6.61 17.36
N GLN A 32 -1.05 -5.45 18.00
CA GLN A 32 -2.05 -5.32 19.05
C GLN A 32 -3.44 -5.54 18.47
N ALA A 33 -4.09 -6.65 18.81
CA ALA A 33 -5.36 -7.01 18.21
C ALA A 33 -6.49 -6.05 18.61
N LEU A 34 -7.19 -5.48 17.62
CA LEU A 34 -8.46 -4.80 17.84
C LEU A 34 -9.60 -5.82 17.86
N VAL A 35 -10.62 -5.55 18.66
CA VAL A 35 -11.81 -6.41 18.77
C VAL A 35 -13.01 -5.67 18.20
N LEU A 36 -13.60 -6.25 17.15
CA LEU A 36 -14.84 -5.79 16.55
C LEU A 36 -16.04 -6.15 17.42
N PRO A 37 -17.18 -5.44 17.26
CA PRO A 37 -18.46 -5.90 17.75
C PRO A 37 -18.72 -7.36 17.34
N GLY A 38 -19.18 -8.18 18.28
CA GLY A 38 -19.34 -9.63 18.08
C GLY A 38 -18.07 -10.47 18.26
N GLY A 39 -16.97 -9.89 18.78
CA GLY A 39 -15.78 -10.63 19.21
C GLY A 39 -14.80 -11.01 18.10
N ARG A 40 -15.08 -10.65 16.85
CA ARG A 40 -14.15 -10.79 15.72
C ARG A 40 -12.91 -9.92 15.95
N LYS A 41 -11.74 -10.34 15.46
CA LYS A 41 -10.46 -9.64 15.74
C LYS A 41 -9.80 -9.13 14.47
N ILE A 42 -9.23 -7.93 14.53
CA ILE A 42 -8.26 -7.40 13.56
C ILE A 42 -6.88 -7.64 14.17
N ARG A 43 -6.14 -8.61 13.62
CA ARG A 43 -4.86 -9.06 14.20
C ARG A 43 -3.64 -8.31 13.70
N LEU A 44 -3.80 -7.53 12.63
CA LEU A 44 -2.75 -6.72 12.05
C LEU A 44 -3.43 -5.46 11.53
N HIS A 45 -2.97 -4.32 11.99
CA HIS A 45 -3.45 -3.02 11.56
C HIS A 45 -2.33 -2.00 11.75
N GLY A 46 -2.59 -0.77 11.35
CA GLY A 46 -1.58 0.25 11.35
C GLY A 46 -2.14 1.62 11.07
N VAL A 47 -1.25 2.53 10.75
CA VAL A 47 -1.56 3.89 10.38
C VAL A 47 -0.72 4.28 9.16
N ASP A 48 -1.31 5.03 8.23
CA ASP A 48 -0.54 5.65 7.15
C ASP A 48 -0.02 7.04 7.52
N VAL A 49 0.73 7.65 6.61
CA VAL A 49 1.30 8.99 6.79
C VAL A 49 0.26 10.09 7.10
N LEU A 50 -1.01 9.87 6.73
CA LEU A 50 -2.10 10.84 6.97
C LEU A 50 -2.87 10.55 8.26
N GLY A 51 -2.44 9.57 9.06
CA GLY A 51 -3.12 9.19 10.29
C GLY A 51 -4.38 8.33 10.06
N ARG A 52 -4.55 7.73 8.88
CA ARG A 52 -5.71 6.88 8.56
C ARG A 52 -5.49 5.45 9.07
N PRO A 53 -6.51 4.77 9.62
CA PRO A 53 -6.37 3.39 10.04
C PRO A 53 -6.17 2.47 8.85
N CYS A 54 -5.18 1.57 8.97
CA CYS A 54 -4.79 0.62 7.93
C CYS A 54 -5.02 -0.83 8.39
N PRO A 55 -6.27 -1.31 8.53
CA PRO A 55 -6.53 -2.69 8.87
C PRO A 55 -6.03 -3.65 7.77
N VAL A 56 -5.41 -4.76 8.18
CA VAL A 56 -4.84 -5.75 7.27
C VAL A 56 -5.48 -7.12 7.49
N GLY A 57 -6.19 -7.60 6.48
CA GLY A 57 -6.76 -8.94 6.42
C GLY A 57 -5.86 -9.90 5.67
N VAL A 58 -5.38 -10.96 6.33
CA VAL A 58 -4.60 -12.03 5.68
C VAL A 58 -5.47 -13.28 5.50
N PHE A 59 -5.76 -13.60 4.25
CA PHE A 59 -6.66 -14.66 3.83
C PHE A 59 -5.91 -15.74 3.06
N LYS A 60 -6.48 -16.95 3.10
CA LYS A 60 -6.04 -18.06 2.23
C LYS A 60 -6.78 -17.98 0.90
N GLU A 61 -8.05 -17.66 0.98
CA GLU A 61 -9.01 -17.45 -0.10
C GLU A 61 -10.07 -16.48 0.41
N LEU A 62 -10.80 -15.86 -0.52
CA LEU A 62 -11.85 -14.88 -0.23
C LEU A 62 -13.22 -15.57 -0.29
N ASP A 63 -13.68 -16.04 0.86
CA ASP A 63 -15.01 -16.62 1.02
C ASP A 63 -15.99 -15.59 1.62
N ALA A 64 -17.24 -16.00 1.84
CA ALA A 64 -18.26 -15.12 2.42
C ALA A 64 -17.86 -14.56 3.79
N GLU A 65 -17.15 -15.34 4.61
CA GLU A 65 -16.66 -14.90 5.92
C GLU A 65 -15.59 -13.79 5.76
N ALA A 66 -14.72 -13.90 4.75
CA ALA A 66 -13.75 -12.86 4.45
C ALA A 66 -14.43 -11.52 4.11
N TYR A 67 -15.44 -11.52 3.23
CA TYR A 67 -16.15 -10.29 2.86
C TYR A 67 -16.99 -9.72 4.01
N ASP A 68 -17.67 -10.57 4.79
CA ASP A 68 -18.39 -10.16 6.00
C ASP A 68 -17.42 -9.54 7.04
N TRP A 69 -16.21 -10.09 7.17
CA TRP A 69 -15.17 -9.49 8.01
C TRP A 69 -14.75 -8.11 7.50
N MET A 70 -14.51 -7.96 6.20
CA MET A 70 -14.09 -6.68 5.61
C MET A 70 -15.14 -5.60 5.83
N LEU A 71 -16.41 -5.89 5.55
CA LEU A 71 -17.52 -4.97 5.77
C LEU A 71 -17.63 -4.56 7.25
N ALA A 72 -17.54 -5.53 8.17
CA ALA A 72 -17.61 -5.25 9.60
C ALA A 72 -16.46 -4.35 10.06
N VAL A 73 -15.24 -4.55 9.54
CA VAL A 73 -14.09 -3.70 9.83
C VAL A 73 -14.32 -2.27 9.32
N LEU A 74 -14.75 -2.13 8.07
CA LEU A 74 -14.99 -0.82 7.46
C LEU A 74 -16.08 -0.05 8.21
N CYS A 75 -17.20 -0.69 8.53
CA CYS A 75 -18.26 -0.07 9.33
C CYS A 75 -17.76 0.34 10.72
N ALA A 76 -17.02 -0.53 11.42
CA ALA A 76 -16.53 -0.23 12.77
C ALA A 76 -15.61 1.01 12.82
N PHE A 77 -14.78 1.23 11.80
CA PHE A 77 -13.99 2.46 11.72
C PHE A 77 -14.83 3.67 11.33
N ARG A 78 -15.68 3.56 10.29
CA ARG A 78 -16.52 4.66 9.81
C ARG A 78 -17.49 5.18 10.88
N ASP A 79 -18.06 4.27 11.67
CA ASP A 79 -18.97 4.59 12.77
C ASP A 79 -18.24 5.10 14.02
N GLY A 80 -16.90 5.08 14.01
CA GLY A 80 -16.06 5.56 15.10
C GLY A 80 -15.92 4.58 16.27
N LEU A 81 -16.40 3.34 16.15
CA LEU A 81 -16.27 2.31 17.19
C LEU A 81 -14.82 1.93 17.45
N LEU A 82 -14.01 1.85 16.38
CA LEU A 82 -12.56 1.61 16.47
C LEU A 82 -11.72 2.85 16.13
N GLY A 83 -12.33 3.88 15.54
CA GLY A 83 -11.65 5.09 15.09
C GLY A 83 -11.30 6.09 16.21
N GLY A 84 -11.65 5.81 17.47
CA GLY A 84 -11.39 6.70 18.60
C GLY A 84 -10.01 6.57 19.24
N ASP A 85 -9.18 5.63 18.78
CA ASP A 85 -7.81 5.46 19.29
C ASP A 85 -6.95 6.69 18.93
N PRO A 86 -6.20 7.28 19.88
CA PRO A 86 -5.33 8.44 19.63
C PRO A 86 -4.29 8.25 18.53
N VAL A 87 -3.95 7.00 18.17
CA VAL A 87 -3.02 6.72 17.08
C VAL A 87 -3.59 7.10 15.71
N TYR A 88 -4.92 7.23 15.56
CA TYR A 88 -5.57 7.56 14.30
C TYR A 88 -6.03 9.02 14.27
N ALA A 89 -5.25 9.90 13.63
CA ALA A 89 -5.69 11.27 13.39
C ALA A 89 -6.95 11.35 12.50
N ARG A 90 -7.16 10.35 11.63
CA ARG A 90 -8.31 10.23 10.72
C ARG A 90 -9.01 8.88 10.91
N GLY A 91 -9.37 8.56 12.15
CA GLY A 91 -9.90 7.25 12.55
C GLY A 91 -11.16 6.76 11.84
N ARG A 92 -11.88 7.64 11.11
CA ARG A 92 -13.08 7.28 10.34
C ARG A 92 -12.84 7.07 8.85
N GLU A 93 -11.59 7.19 8.39
CA GLU A 93 -11.19 7.04 6.99
C GLU A 93 -10.34 5.78 6.79
N PRO A 94 -10.88 4.55 7.01
CA PRO A 94 -10.08 3.34 6.93
C PRO A 94 -9.59 3.06 5.52
N ARG A 95 -8.37 2.52 5.43
CA ARG A 95 -7.77 1.97 4.22
C ARG A 95 -7.50 0.49 4.41
N LEU A 96 -8.30 -0.34 3.77
CA LEU A 96 -8.28 -1.77 3.96
C LEU A 96 -7.22 -2.42 3.07
N PHE A 97 -6.33 -3.21 3.67
CA PHE A 97 -5.39 -4.05 2.93
C PHE A 97 -5.82 -5.51 3.03
N VAL A 98 -6.07 -6.11 1.88
CA VAL A 98 -6.48 -7.50 1.72
C VAL A 98 -5.32 -8.26 1.14
N ILE A 99 -4.83 -9.29 1.84
CA ILE A 99 -3.65 -10.06 1.44
C ILE A 99 -4.05 -11.52 1.25
N ALA A 100 -3.80 -12.07 0.07
CA ALA A 100 -4.07 -13.46 -0.26
C ALA A 100 -3.03 -14.03 -1.22
N PRO A 101 -2.81 -15.36 -1.26
CA PRO A 101 -1.85 -15.96 -2.20
C PRO A 101 -2.31 -15.89 -3.67
N TRP A 102 -3.61 -15.76 -3.91
CA TRP A 102 -4.23 -15.66 -5.23
C TRP A 102 -5.62 -15.00 -5.11
N TYR A 103 -6.14 -14.49 -6.23
CA TYR A 103 -7.45 -13.86 -6.35
C TYR A 103 -8.14 -14.39 -7.60
N ARG A 104 -9.43 -14.68 -7.52
CA ARG A 104 -10.25 -14.93 -8.71
C ARG A 104 -10.67 -13.61 -9.36
N PRO A 105 -11.03 -13.60 -10.65
CA PRO A 105 -11.62 -12.43 -11.28
C PRO A 105 -12.83 -11.89 -10.50
N GLU A 106 -13.70 -12.77 -9.98
CA GLU A 106 -14.87 -12.35 -9.21
C GLU A 106 -14.49 -11.80 -7.82
N ASP A 107 -13.32 -12.16 -7.29
CA ASP A 107 -12.83 -11.56 -6.05
C ASP A 107 -12.39 -10.12 -6.30
N LEU A 108 -11.66 -9.88 -7.39
CA LEU A 108 -11.23 -8.53 -7.77
C LEU A 108 -12.42 -7.63 -8.09
N ALA A 109 -13.45 -8.14 -8.77
CA ALA A 109 -14.67 -7.38 -9.03
C ALA A 109 -15.40 -6.97 -7.73
N ARG A 110 -15.48 -7.87 -6.75
CA ARG A 110 -16.08 -7.55 -5.43
C ARG A 110 -15.23 -6.56 -4.64
N LEU A 111 -13.91 -6.68 -4.70
CA LEU A 111 -13.00 -5.74 -4.04
C LEU A 111 -13.10 -4.35 -4.68
N ALA A 112 -13.25 -4.24 -6.00
CA ALA A 112 -13.50 -2.97 -6.68
C ALA A 112 -14.81 -2.31 -6.22
N LEU A 113 -15.89 -3.09 -6.07
CA LEU A 113 -17.15 -2.57 -5.50
C LEU A 113 -16.99 -2.10 -4.06
N LEU A 114 -16.12 -2.74 -3.27
CA LEU A 114 -15.81 -2.28 -1.92
C LEU A 114 -14.94 -1.02 -1.92
N ASP A 115 -14.02 -0.89 -2.88
CA ASP A 115 -13.11 0.25 -3.05
C ASP A 115 -13.88 1.56 -3.28
N GLU A 116 -15.02 1.49 -3.98
CA GLU A 116 -15.95 2.62 -4.14
C GLU A 116 -16.48 3.17 -2.80
N ALA A 117 -16.56 2.33 -1.76
CA ALA A 117 -17.09 2.70 -0.45
C ALA A 117 -16.01 3.11 0.56
N ALA A 118 -14.81 2.54 0.46
CA ALA A 118 -13.64 2.87 1.25
C ALA A 118 -12.39 2.31 0.56
N PRO A 119 -11.22 2.98 0.61
CA PRO A 119 -10.05 2.51 -0.12
C PRO A 119 -9.64 1.07 0.24
N VAL A 120 -9.60 0.19 -0.75
CA VAL A 120 -9.22 -1.22 -0.66
C VAL A 120 -7.99 -1.48 -1.51
N ARG A 121 -7.01 -2.17 -0.94
CA ARG A 121 -5.83 -2.66 -1.66
C ARG A 121 -5.71 -4.16 -1.54
N ALA A 122 -5.69 -4.84 -2.67
CA ALA A 122 -5.49 -6.29 -2.75
C ALA A 122 -4.03 -6.60 -3.07
N LEU A 123 -3.32 -7.28 -2.18
CA LEU A 123 -1.92 -7.65 -2.34
C LEU A 123 -1.78 -9.17 -2.43
N ARG A 124 -1.21 -9.64 -3.53
CA ARG A 124 -0.83 -11.03 -3.68
C ARG A 124 0.45 -11.31 -2.93
N VAL A 125 0.42 -12.26 -2.00
CA VAL A 125 1.61 -12.70 -1.25
C VAL A 125 2.22 -13.95 -1.89
N ARG A 126 3.55 -13.93 -2.10
CA ARG A 126 4.33 -15.03 -2.72
C ARG A 126 5.63 -15.25 -1.97
N ARG A 127 6.20 -16.46 -2.06
CA ARG A 127 7.58 -16.72 -1.64
C ARG A 127 8.50 -16.68 -2.87
N ARG A 128 9.59 -15.90 -2.81
CA ARG A 128 10.65 -15.82 -3.81
C ARG A 128 12.00 -16.01 -3.12
N ALA A 129 12.78 -17.00 -3.56
CA ALA A 129 14.10 -17.31 -3.01
C ALA A 129 14.13 -17.45 -1.46
N GLY A 130 13.08 -18.02 -0.87
CA GLY A 130 12.97 -18.23 0.58
C GLY A 130 12.41 -17.04 1.38
N ALA A 131 12.25 -15.86 0.76
CA ALA A 131 11.64 -14.70 1.38
C ALA A 131 10.19 -14.50 0.91
N TRP A 132 9.34 -13.92 1.77
CA TRP A 132 8.03 -13.44 1.36
C TRP A 132 8.16 -12.18 0.50
N ALA A 133 7.16 -11.91 -0.33
CA ALA A 133 7.02 -10.69 -1.12
C ALA A 133 5.54 -10.45 -1.41
N THR A 134 5.18 -9.20 -1.66
CA THR A 134 3.84 -8.77 -2.05
C THR A 134 3.82 -8.15 -3.44
N GLU A 135 2.68 -8.22 -4.09
CA GLU A 135 2.42 -7.64 -5.39
C GLU A 135 1.02 -7.03 -5.37
N LEU A 136 0.87 -5.75 -5.70
CA LEU A 136 -0.45 -5.12 -5.76
C LEU A 136 -1.23 -5.65 -6.96
N ILE A 137 -2.44 -6.16 -6.69
CA ILE A 137 -3.36 -6.73 -7.68
C ILE A 137 -4.61 -5.86 -7.86
N HIS A 138 -4.96 -5.03 -6.87
CA HIS A 138 -6.04 -4.06 -6.99
C HIS A 138 -5.83 -2.87 -6.02
N PRO A 139 -6.14 -1.63 -6.44
CA PRO A 139 -6.37 -1.24 -7.83
C PRO A 139 -5.08 -1.37 -8.63
N ARG A 140 -5.18 -1.99 -9.80
CA ARG A 140 -4.10 -2.01 -10.79
C ARG A 140 -4.45 -0.97 -11.82
N ALA A 141 -3.50 -0.08 -12.06
CA ALA A 141 -3.49 0.68 -13.28
C ALA A 141 -2.80 -0.18 -14.34
N ASP A 142 -3.60 -0.94 -15.09
CA ASP A 142 -3.08 -1.59 -16.27
C ASP A 142 -3.07 -0.48 -17.34
N PHE A 143 -1.89 -0.07 -17.82
CA PHE A 143 -1.61 0.85 -18.95
C PHE A 143 -1.09 2.29 -18.63
N PRO A 144 -0.20 2.84 -19.50
CA PRO A 144 0.41 4.17 -19.32
C PRO A 144 -0.56 5.35 -19.35
N ASP A 145 -1.70 5.22 -20.04
CA ASP A 145 -2.69 6.28 -20.22
C ASP A 145 -3.41 6.59 -18.89
N GLU A 146 -3.42 5.64 -17.96
CA GLU A 146 -3.98 5.87 -16.63
C GLU A 146 -3.11 6.78 -15.76
N PHE A 147 -1.85 7.03 -16.14
CA PHE A 147 -1.01 8.04 -15.46
C PHE A 147 -1.68 9.43 -15.46
N GLU A 148 -2.43 9.73 -16.51
CA GLU A 148 -3.14 11.01 -16.66
C GLU A 148 -4.15 11.23 -15.54
N ARG A 149 -4.76 10.16 -15.00
CA ARG A 149 -5.72 10.26 -13.88
C ARG A 149 -5.06 10.81 -12.61
N TRP A 150 -3.79 10.52 -12.38
CA TRP A 150 -3.02 11.12 -11.29
C TRP A 150 -2.72 12.59 -11.54
N VAL A 151 -2.35 12.93 -12.78
CA VAL A 151 -2.06 14.31 -13.18
C VAL A 151 -3.32 15.17 -13.07
N ASP A 152 -4.46 14.69 -13.57
CA ASP A 152 -5.75 15.36 -13.50
C ASP A 152 -6.24 15.54 -12.06
N ALA A 153 -5.95 14.58 -11.18
CA ALA A 153 -6.29 14.62 -9.77
C ALA A 153 -5.20 15.26 -8.88
N ALA A 154 -4.14 15.81 -9.47
CA ALA A 154 -3.02 16.40 -8.73
C ALA A 154 -3.33 17.84 -8.29
N PRO A 155 -2.69 18.32 -7.21
CA PRO A 155 -2.67 19.73 -6.87
C PRO A 155 -2.15 20.62 -8.01
N THR A 156 -2.61 21.87 -8.03
CA THR A 156 -2.17 22.82 -9.06
C THR A 156 -0.64 22.99 -9.03
N GLY A 157 0.00 22.88 -10.20
CA GLY A 157 1.46 23.00 -10.34
C GLY A 157 2.24 21.69 -10.13
N ALA A 158 1.59 20.59 -9.76
CA ALA A 158 2.26 19.29 -9.61
C ALA A 158 2.49 18.55 -10.95
N GLU A 159 1.82 18.95 -12.03
CA GLU A 159 1.89 18.30 -13.35
C GLU A 159 3.32 18.18 -13.89
N GLY A 160 4.10 19.28 -13.81
CA GLY A 160 5.49 19.28 -14.28
C GLY A 160 6.34 18.27 -13.51
N PHE A 161 6.18 18.21 -12.18
CA PHE A 161 6.85 17.23 -11.34
C PHE A 161 6.45 15.79 -11.70
N LEU A 162 5.14 15.50 -11.75
CA LEU A 162 4.65 14.16 -12.06
C LEU A 162 5.12 13.69 -13.44
N SER A 163 5.20 14.58 -14.42
CA SER A 163 5.76 14.31 -15.74
C SER A 163 7.25 13.97 -15.69
N ARG A 164 8.06 14.74 -14.93
CA ARG A 164 9.50 14.44 -14.72
C ARG A 164 9.69 13.11 -14.01
N LEU A 165 8.90 12.83 -12.98
CA LEU A 165 8.92 11.58 -12.24
C LEU A 165 8.56 10.39 -13.14
N ARG A 166 7.50 10.51 -13.95
CA ARG A 166 7.12 9.50 -14.96
C ARG A 166 8.29 9.21 -15.89
N ALA A 167 8.93 10.26 -16.42
CA ALA A 167 10.09 10.11 -17.27
C ALA A 167 11.25 9.38 -16.56
N ALA A 168 11.52 9.69 -15.29
CA ALA A 168 12.55 9.02 -14.49
C ALA A 168 12.25 7.52 -14.30
N CYS A 169 11.01 7.17 -13.97
CA CYS A 169 10.55 5.79 -13.80
C CYS A 169 10.62 4.95 -15.10
N LEU A 170 10.40 5.57 -16.26
CA LEU A 170 10.33 4.90 -17.57
C LEU A 170 11.66 4.80 -18.32
N ARG A 171 12.66 5.63 -17.99
CA ARG A 171 14.00 5.57 -18.61
C ARG A 171 14.69 4.24 -18.25
N GLY A 172 15.74 3.81 -18.96
CA GLY A 172 16.64 2.67 -18.60
C GLY A 172 16.09 1.23 -18.73
N VAL A 173 16.88 0.21 -18.32
CA VAL A 173 16.61 -1.23 -18.55
C VAL A 173 15.49 -1.79 -17.65
N HIS A 174 15.49 -1.44 -16.36
CA HIS A 174 14.48 -1.87 -15.40
C HIS A 174 13.44 -0.77 -15.17
N ARG A 175 12.24 -0.91 -15.75
CA ARG A 175 11.16 0.08 -15.62
C ARG A 175 10.47 -0.04 -14.26
N CYS A 176 9.99 1.09 -13.75
CA CYS A 176 9.07 1.11 -12.62
C CYS A 176 7.63 1.17 -13.12
N ASP A 177 6.73 0.53 -12.38
CA ASP A 177 5.29 0.54 -12.60
C ASP A 177 4.62 1.51 -11.63
N PHE A 178 3.51 2.10 -12.08
CA PHE A 178 2.65 2.96 -11.28
C PHE A 178 1.36 2.22 -10.95
N GLN A 179 0.92 2.26 -9.69
CA GLN A 179 -0.24 1.51 -9.22
C GLN A 179 -1.00 2.31 -8.14
N GLY A 180 -2.29 2.00 -7.91
CA GLY A 180 -3.16 2.79 -7.03
C GLY A 180 -4.26 3.53 -7.81
N GLU A 181 -5.22 4.17 -7.13
CA GLU A 181 -6.17 5.06 -7.80
C GLU A 181 -6.77 6.12 -6.85
N PRO A 182 -6.88 7.39 -7.28
CA PRO A 182 -5.74 8.16 -7.77
C PRO A 182 -4.77 8.47 -6.62
N TRP A 183 -5.08 8.20 -5.36
CA TRP A 183 -4.11 8.41 -4.28
C TRP A 183 -4.28 7.36 -3.18
N PRO A 184 -3.19 6.83 -2.61
CA PRO A 184 -1.80 7.16 -2.95
C PRO A 184 -1.31 6.51 -4.25
N LEU A 185 -0.39 7.17 -4.94
CA LEU A 185 0.33 6.66 -6.11
C LEU A 185 1.49 5.79 -5.62
N LEU A 186 1.44 4.49 -5.92
CA LEU A 186 2.51 3.55 -5.60
C LEU A 186 3.47 3.45 -6.78
N ILE A 187 4.76 3.56 -6.50
CA ILE A 187 5.84 3.34 -7.46
C ILE A 187 6.49 2.00 -7.11
N SER A 188 6.42 1.05 -8.03
CA SER A 188 6.92 -0.32 -7.84
C SER A 188 8.05 -0.60 -8.82
N GLY A 189 9.18 -1.08 -8.32
CA GLY A 189 10.31 -1.55 -9.14
C GLY A 189 10.36 -3.08 -9.23
N PRO A 190 11.39 -3.64 -9.88
CA PRO A 190 11.57 -5.10 -10.01
C PRO A 190 11.66 -5.86 -8.68
N GLY A 191 12.11 -5.16 -7.62
CA GLY A 191 12.25 -5.68 -6.26
C GLY A 191 11.00 -5.52 -5.38
N GLY A 192 9.94 -4.87 -5.87
CA GLY A 192 8.73 -4.55 -5.11
C GLY A 192 8.50 -3.03 -4.95
N PRO A 193 7.65 -2.62 -3.99
CA PRO A 193 7.37 -1.21 -3.72
C PRO A 193 8.65 -0.40 -3.42
N LEU A 194 8.79 0.75 -4.08
CA LEU A 194 9.93 1.67 -3.91
C LEU A 194 9.52 2.95 -3.19
N ALA A 195 8.36 3.49 -3.52
CA ALA A 195 7.85 4.71 -2.91
C ALA A 195 6.33 4.81 -3.04
N ALA A 196 5.73 5.65 -2.20
CA ALA A 196 4.34 6.06 -2.32
C ALA A 196 4.23 7.58 -2.29
N ILE A 197 3.37 8.14 -3.15
CA ILE A 197 3.01 9.56 -3.11
C ILE A 197 1.59 9.68 -2.58
N HIS A 198 1.43 10.43 -1.50
CA HIS A 198 0.15 10.73 -0.89
C HIS A 198 -0.26 12.17 -1.21
N ARG A 199 -1.56 12.39 -1.37
CA ARG A 199 -2.13 13.73 -1.48
C ARG A 199 -2.80 14.13 -0.17
N GLU A 200 -2.44 15.28 0.35
CA GLU A 200 -3.10 15.94 1.48
C GLU A 200 -3.52 17.35 1.07
N GLY A 201 -4.77 17.50 0.64
CA GLY A 201 -5.26 18.77 0.07
C GLY A 201 -4.44 19.16 -1.15
N GLU A 202 -3.75 20.29 -1.07
CA GLU A 202 -2.86 20.81 -2.13
C GLU A 202 -1.40 20.37 -1.99
N ARG A 203 -1.09 19.45 -1.07
CA ARG A 203 0.26 18.94 -0.85
C ARG A 203 0.40 17.53 -1.40
N LEU A 204 1.58 17.26 -1.97
CA LEU A 204 2.03 15.90 -2.27
C LEU A 204 3.16 15.52 -1.31
N LEU A 205 3.06 14.34 -0.73
CA LEU A 205 4.00 13.77 0.22
C LEU A 205 4.61 12.52 -0.38
N TYR A 206 5.93 12.47 -0.49
CA TYR A 206 6.66 11.33 -1.04
C TYR A 206 7.27 10.50 0.10
N LEU A 207 6.97 9.20 0.11
CA LEU A 207 7.42 8.25 1.13
C LEU A 207 8.36 7.27 0.47
N ALA A 208 9.65 7.38 0.79
CA ALA A 208 10.69 6.57 0.19
C ALA A 208 10.95 5.31 1.02
N VAL A 209 11.10 4.16 0.34
CA VAL A 209 11.69 2.97 0.95
C VAL A 209 13.19 3.09 0.90
N HIS A 210 13.84 3.03 2.05
CA HIS A 210 15.29 2.91 2.16
C HIS A 210 15.68 1.46 2.47
N GLU A 211 16.96 1.25 2.80
CA GLU A 211 17.45 -0.07 3.22
C GLU A 211 16.61 -0.65 4.38
N PRO A 212 16.45 -1.98 4.44
CA PRO A 212 15.68 -2.64 5.49
C PRO A 212 16.10 -2.18 6.89
N GLY A 213 15.13 -1.70 7.69
CA GLY A 213 15.37 -1.24 9.06
C GLY A 213 15.56 0.28 9.21
N GLN A 214 15.61 1.03 8.11
CA GLN A 214 15.51 2.50 8.17
C GLN A 214 14.03 2.92 8.15
N PRO A 215 13.64 3.94 8.94
CA PRO A 215 12.31 4.50 8.84
C PRO A 215 12.10 5.10 7.43
N PRO A 216 10.88 5.05 6.89
CA PRO A 216 10.59 5.72 5.62
C PRO A 216 10.84 7.22 5.74
N GLU A 217 11.53 7.80 4.76
CA GLU A 217 11.72 9.25 4.69
C GLU A 217 10.47 9.88 4.09
N LEU A 218 9.96 10.91 4.78
CA LEU A 218 8.87 11.75 4.31
C LEU A 218 9.44 13.01 3.67
N VAL A 219 9.24 13.14 2.37
CA VAL A 219 9.67 14.30 1.58
C VAL A 219 8.44 15.10 1.14
N ASP A 220 8.42 16.39 1.48
CA ASP A 220 7.40 17.32 1.00
C ASP A 220 7.75 17.78 -0.43
N LEU A 221 6.84 17.54 -1.37
CA LEU A 221 7.06 17.82 -2.80
C LEU A 221 6.70 19.26 -3.20
N ARG A 222 6.38 20.13 -2.24
CA ARG A 222 6.14 21.56 -2.51
C ARG A 222 7.39 22.32 -2.97
N SER A 223 8.59 21.88 -2.56
CA SER A 223 9.84 22.52 -2.99
C SER A 223 10.46 21.78 -4.17
N GLU A 224 11.17 22.51 -5.04
CA GLU A 224 11.97 21.92 -6.12
C GLU A 224 13.00 20.93 -5.57
N SER A 225 13.62 21.25 -4.43
CA SER A 225 14.57 20.36 -3.77
C SER A 225 13.95 19.02 -3.36
N GLY A 226 12.71 19.02 -2.85
CA GLY A 226 12.01 17.79 -2.47
C GLY A 226 11.62 16.97 -3.70
N GLN A 227 11.20 17.64 -4.78
CA GLN A 227 10.92 17.00 -6.05
C GLN A 227 12.16 16.34 -6.67
N ASP A 228 13.29 17.05 -6.66
CA ASP A 228 14.55 16.53 -7.20
C ASP A 228 15.07 15.37 -6.34
N ALA A 229 14.92 15.43 -5.01
CA ALA A 229 15.25 14.32 -4.11
C ALA A 229 14.41 13.06 -4.41
N ALA A 230 13.12 13.21 -4.67
CA ALA A 230 12.24 12.10 -5.05
C ALA A 230 12.64 11.48 -6.40
N ILE A 231 12.99 12.30 -7.39
CA ILE A 231 13.49 11.84 -8.69
C ILE A 231 14.81 11.09 -8.52
N ASP A 232 15.74 11.65 -7.75
CA ASP A 232 17.04 11.04 -7.45
C ASP A 232 16.89 9.69 -6.77
N HIS A 233 15.97 9.55 -5.80
CA HIS A 233 15.69 8.28 -5.13
C HIS A 233 15.27 7.19 -6.13
N VAL A 234 14.34 7.50 -7.03
CA VAL A 234 13.89 6.58 -8.07
C VAL A 234 15.04 6.19 -8.98
N LEU A 235 15.89 7.13 -9.39
CA LEU A 235 17.02 6.85 -10.28
C LEU A 235 18.09 5.98 -9.58
N ARG A 236 18.41 6.23 -8.30
CA ARG A 236 19.42 5.48 -7.53
C ARG A 236 18.98 4.07 -7.17
N SER A 237 17.69 3.88 -6.86
CA SER A 237 17.12 2.56 -6.52
C SER A 237 17.29 1.52 -7.63
N ARG A 238 17.59 1.97 -8.85
CA ARG A 238 17.85 1.12 -10.01
C ARG A 238 19.29 0.65 -10.11
N ILE A 239 20.25 1.50 -9.70
CA ILE A 239 21.68 1.19 -9.72
C ILE A 239 21.99 0.08 -8.70
N GLY A 240 21.29 0.05 -7.57
CA GLY A 240 21.42 -1.01 -6.58
C GLY A 240 20.91 -2.38 -7.05
N ALA A 241 19.94 -2.43 -7.97
CA ALA A 241 19.43 -3.69 -8.51
C ALA A 241 20.43 -4.37 -9.46
N ASP A 242 21.22 -3.58 -10.20
CA ASP A 242 22.24 -4.08 -11.13
C ASP A 242 23.45 -4.70 -10.39
N LEU A 243 23.77 -4.19 -9.19
CA LEU A 243 24.86 -4.69 -8.34
C LEU A 243 24.52 -5.98 -7.56
N VAL A 244 23.23 -6.32 -7.41
CA VAL A 244 22.78 -7.54 -6.73
C VAL A 244 22.49 -8.68 -7.74
N ALA A 245 22.36 -8.35 -9.02
CA ALA A 245 22.18 -9.30 -10.12
C ALA A 245 23.48 -9.70 -10.83
N SER A 246 24.63 -9.20 -10.36
CA SER A 246 25.99 -9.58 -10.79
C SER A 246 26.73 -10.35 -9.70
#